data_AF-A0A0F9GH46-F1
#
_entry.id   AF-A0A0F9GH46-F1
#
_cell.length_a   1.000
_cell.length_b   1.000
_cell.length_c   1.000
_cell.angle_alpha   90.00
_cell.angle_beta   90.00
_cell.angle_gamma   90.00
#
_symmetry.space_group_name_H-M   'P 1'
#
loop_
_entity.id
_entity.type
_entity.pdbx_description
1 polymer ?
#
loop_
_entity_poly.entity_id
_entity_poly.type
_entity_poly.pdbx_seq_one_letter_code
_entity_poly.pdbx_strand_id
1 'polypeptide(L)'
;MSVSKIKIYTFYNFLFWHYVVLGISSEKIGKLCKINGITIRRWLKIHNIKREKPLYMNKKWLIHNYTKLELSPKEIGKLCNVCNRIIHNWLRKFNIPKRSRSEASKIAQNRPGVNVKKIKIMKRVWNDLNYRAKMSGKNNPCWKEWEDLKCISKHYRMRRELGEMGIFAPEYCSYCNKLKSKKRKFDLMNLDHNYLENTLDYYYACHNCHNIYHTLAGLGGKTSGITIKPIPNLIKNLQKLKTREERKKLLKEVILKK
;
A
#
# COMPACT_ATOMS: atom_id res chain seq x y z
N MET A 1 -1.83 -17.69 67.77
CA MET A 1 -0.77 -18.30 66.93
C MET A 1 -1.07 -17.99 65.47
N SER A 2 -0.26 -17.19 64.78
CA SER A 2 -0.47 -16.94 63.35
C SER A 2 0.00 -18.16 62.55
N VAL A 3 -0.90 -18.81 61.81
CA VAL A 3 -0.52 -19.88 60.89
C VAL A 3 0.39 -19.28 59.81
N SER A 4 1.64 -19.76 59.73
CA SER A 4 2.57 -19.35 58.68
C SER A 4 1.97 -19.70 57.32
N LYS A 5 1.71 -18.69 56.48
CA LYS A 5 1.17 -18.91 55.13
C LYS A 5 2.17 -19.73 54.32
N ILE A 6 1.76 -20.92 53.91
CA ILE A 6 2.54 -21.80 53.04
C ILE A 6 2.86 -21.06 51.73
N LYS A 7 4.15 -20.91 51.42
CA LYS A 7 4.63 -20.24 50.22
C LYS A 7 4.61 -21.21 49.03
N ILE A 8 3.44 -21.43 48.44
CA ILE A 8 3.25 -22.46 47.40
C ILE A 8 4.23 -22.35 46.21
N TYR A 9 4.72 -21.14 45.92
CA TYR A 9 5.66 -20.87 44.84
C TYR A 9 7.09 -21.37 45.09
N THR A 10 7.42 -21.85 46.29
CA THR A 10 8.73 -22.43 46.58
C THR A 10 8.80 -23.92 46.23
N PHE A 11 7.66 -24.57 45.98
CA PHE A 11 7.61 -25.99 45.63
C PHE A 11 7.87 -26.23 44.15
N TYR A 12 8.71 -27.24 43.85
CA TYR A 12 9.05 -27.65 42.49
C TYR A 12 7.81 -27.97 41.65
N ASN A 13 6.91 -28.83 42.15
CA ASN A 13 5.73 -29.30 41.41
C ASN A 13 4.82 -28.14 40.96
N PHE A 14 4.60 -27.17 41.86
CA PHE A 14 3.79 -25.99 41.55
C PHE A 14 4.41 -25.19 40.40
N LEU A 15 5.72 -24.88 40.50
CA LEU A 15 6.42 -24.11 39.48
C LEU A 15 6.55 -24.85 38.16
N PHE A 16 6.87 -26.14 38.19
CA PHE A 16 7.00 -26.96 36.99
C PHE A 16 5.68 -27.02 36.22
N TRP A 17 4.58 -27.35 36.91
CA TRP A 17 3.26 -27.42 36.29
C TRP A 17 2.84 -26.08 35.68
N HIS A 18 2.94 -24.98 36.44
CA HIS A 18 2.48 -23.68 35.93
C HIS A 18 3.40 -23.10 34.85
N TYR A 19 4.72 -23.26 35.00
CA TYR A 19 5.69 -22.62 34.12
C TYR A 19 6.00 -23.42 32.85
N VAL A 20 6.10 -24.75 32.96
CA VAL A 20 6.44 -25.65 31.85
C VAL A 20 5.16 -26.18 31.21
N VAL A 21 4.33 -26.87 31.99
CA VAL A 21 3.13 -27.57 31.46
C VAL A 21 2.08 -26.58 30.97
N LEU A 22 1.71 -25.60 31.80
CA LEU A 22 0.71 -24.59 31.45
C LEU A 22 1.28 -23.39 30.67
N GLY A 23 2.60 -23.29 30.52
CA GLY A 23 3.26 -22.20 29.79
C GLY A 23 3.06 -20.80 30.39
N ILE A 24 2.62 -20.68 31.64
CA ILE A 24 2.34 -19.40 32.30
C ILE A 24 3.64 -18.64 32.55
N SER A 25 3.71 -17.36 32.18
CA SER A 25 4.89 -16.52 32.43
C SER A 25 5.14 -16.31 33.93
N SER A 26 6.41 -16.13 34.34
CA SER A 26 6.78 -15.87 35.74
C SER A 26 6.05 -14.66 36.35
N GLU A 27 5.75 -13.62 35.56
CA GLU A 27 4.95 -12.46 35.99
C GLU A 27 3.52 -12.85 36.38
N LYS A 28 2.85 -13.66 35.55
CA LYS A 28 1.49 -14.16 35.84
C LYS A 28 1.48 -15.10 37.05
N ILE A 29 2.46 -15.99 37.18
CA ILE A 29 2.60 -16.84 38.37
C ILE A 29 2.81 -15.97 39.62
N GLY A 30 3.61 -14.90 39.50
CA GLY A 30 3.81 -13.92 40.57
C GLY A 30 2.49 -13.27 40.99
N LYS A 31 1.69 -12.79 40.04
CA LYS A 31 0.35 -12.23 40.32
C LYS A 31 -0.57 -13.24 41.02
N LEU A 32 -0.61 -14.50 40.56
CA LEU A 32 -1.40 -15.57 41.18
C LEU A 32 -1.00 -15.80 42.65
N CYS A 33 0.30 -15.73 42.94
CA CYS A 33 0.86 -15.94 44.28
C CYS A 33 0.97 -14.64 45.11
N LYS A 34 0.51 -13.50 44.59
CA LYS A 34 0.67 -12.17 45.18
C LYS A 34 2.13 -11.82 45.53
N ILE A 35 3.06 -12.16 44.64
CA ILE A 35 4.50 -11.85 44.77
C ILE A 35 5.10 -11.31 43.46
N ASN A 36 6.30 -10.75 43.53
CA ASN A 36 7.02 -10.24 42.36
C ASN A 36 7.47 -11.40 41.44
N GLY A 37 7.31 -11.23 40.11
CA GLY A 37 7.77 -12.20 39.11
C GLY A 37 9.29 -12.45 39.12
N ILE A 38 10.10 -11.52 39.66
CA ILE A 38 11.53 -11.73 39.93
C ILE A 38 11.75 -12.86 40.93
N THR A 39 10.94 -12.91 41.99
CA THR A 39 10.99 -13.99 43.00
C THR A 39 10.70 -15.34 42.37
N ILE A 40 9.70 -15.41 41.48
CA ILE A 40 9.41 -16.63 40.72
C ILE A 40 10.61 -17.05 39.85
N ARG A 41 11.24 -16.12 39.13
CA ARG A 41 12.44 -16.41 38.33
C ARG A 41 13.60 -16.95 39.16
N ARG A 42 13.79 -16.42 40.38
CA ARG A 42 14.80 -16.94 41.32
C ARG A 42 14.51 -18.40 41.68
N TRP A 43 13.27 -18.74 42.02
CA TRP A 43 12.91 -20.12 42.38
C TRP A 43 12.96 -21.09 41.20
N LEU A 44 12.56 -20.66 40.00
CA LEU A 44 12.76 -21.45 38.78
C LEU A 44 14.24 -21.79 38.57
N LYS A 45 15.14 -20.83 38.84
CA LYS A 45 16.60 -21.05 38.77
C LYS A 45 17.09 -22.04 39.84
N ILE A 46 16.64 -21.89 41.09
CA ILE A 46 16.98 -22.80 42.21
C ILE A 46 16.59 -24.25 41.86
N HIS A 47 15.39 -24.43 41.30
CA HIS A 47 14.87 -25.74 40.90
C HIS A 47 15.36 -26.23 39.53
N ASN A 48 16.24 -25.49 38.86
CA ASN A 48 16.72 -25.78 37.50
C ASN A 48 15.58 -26.02 36.48
N ILE A 49 14.43 -25.35 36.65
CA ILE A 49 13.29 -25.48 35.75
C ILE A 49 13.51 -24.55 34.55
N LYS A 50 13.67 -25.13 33.35
CA LYS A 50 13.84 -24.40 32.09
C LYS A 50 12.65 -24.64 31.17
N ARG A 51 12.20 -23.61 30.46
CA ARG A 51 11.24 -23.77 29.36
C ARG A 51 12.01 -24.14 28.10
N GLU A 52 11.45 -25.03 27.29
CA GLU A 52 11.95 -25.27 25.94
C GLU A 52 11.98 -23.96 25.15
N LYS A 53 13.05 -23.77 24.39
CA LYS A 53 13.20 -22.57 23.56
C LYS A 53 12.13 -22.63 22.45
N PRO A 54 11.41 -21.52 22.20
CA PRO A 54 10.44 -21.48 21.10
C PRO A 54 11.08 -21.86 19.76
N LEU A 55 10.35 -22.59 18.91
CA LEU A 55 10.84 -23.13 17.64
C LEU A 55 11.47 -22.06 16.72
N TYR A 56 10.87 -20.86 16.68
CA TYR A 56 11.39 -19.75 15.88
C TYR A 56 12.76 -19.20 16.35
N MET A 57 13.20 -19.55 17.56
CA MET A 57 14.56 -19.25 18.05
C MET A 57 15.59 -20.28 17.56
N ASN A 58 15.18 -21.36 16.91
CA ASN A 58 16.09 -22.28 16.24
C ASN A 58 16.35 -21.80 14.81
N LYS A 59 17.61 -21.40 14.52
CA LYS A 59 18.02 -20.87 13.21
C LYS A 59 17.71 -21.83 12.07
N LYS A 60 17.99 -23.14 12.21
CA LYS A 60 17.75 -24.13 11.16
C LYS A 60 16.27 -24.27 10.86
N TRP A 61 15.45 -24.36 11.91
CA TRP A 61 13.99 -24.45 11.78
C TRP A 61 13.42 -23.21 11.09
N LEU A 62 13.87 -22.01 11.49
CA LEU A 62 13.39 -20.75 10.92
C LEU A 62 13.80 -20.59 9.45
N ILE A 63 15.04 -20.97 9.08
CA ILE A 63 15.49 -20.96 7.68
C ILE A 63 14.66 -21.94 6.83
N HIS A 64 14.43 -23.16 7.32
CA HIS A 64 13.63 -24.13 6.59
C HIS A 64 12.20 -23.61 6.33
N ASN A 65 11.51 -23.14 7.37
CA ASN A 65 10.15 -22.63 7.24
C ASN A 65 10.06 -21.36 6.40
N TYR A 66 11.01 -20.43 6.58
CA TYR A 66 11.04 -19.22 5.80
C TYR A 66 11.42 -19.56 4.37
N THR A 67 12.65 -20.00 4.11
CA THR A 67 13.22 -20.13 2.76
C THR A 67 12.70 -21.34 1.99
N LYS A 68 12.61 -22.53 2.60
CA LYS A 68 12.24 -23.78 1.89
C LYS A 68 10.73 -23.95 1.75
N LEU A 69 9.97 -23.70 2.82
CA LEU A 69 8.50 -23.79 2.80
C LEU A 69 7.82 -22.48 2.36
N GLU A 70 8.60 -21.44 2.06
CA GLU A 70 8.13 -20.14 1.60
C GLU A 70 7.06 -19.46 2.48
N LEU A 71 7.05 -19.80 3.77
CA LEU A 71 6.11 -19.21 4.72
C LEU A 71 6.46 -17.73 4.92
N SER A 72 5.41 -16.91 5.04
CA SER A 72 5.54 -15.52 5.42
C SER A 72 5.81 -15.41 6.93
N PRO A 73 6.46 -14.33 7.40
CA PRO A 73 6.66 -14.10 8.83
C PRO A 73 5.34 -14.05 9.62
N LYS A 74 4.23 -13.71 8.97
CA LYS A 74 2.89 -13.75 9.57
C LYS A 74 2.38 -15.18 9.79
N GLU A 75 2.63 -16.08 8.85
CA GLU A 75 2.25 -17.49 8.98
C GLU A 75 3.11 -18.21 10.00
N ILE A 76 4.43 -18.01 9.95
CA ILE A 76 5.35 -18.54 10.97
C ILE A 76 4.95 -18.00 12.36
N GLY A 77 4.57 -16.73 12.44
CA GLY A 77 4.04 -16.13 13.66
C GLY A 77 2.80 -16.85 14.17
N LYS A 78 1.81 -17.12 13.31
CA LYS A 78 0.62 -17.90 13.68
C LYS A 78 0.96 -19.30 14.16
N LEU A 79 1.84 -20.02 13.45
CA LEU A 79 2.29 -21.37 13.83
C LEU A 79 2.94 -21.39 15.22
N CYS A 80 3.67 -20.33 15.56
CA CYS A 80 4.35 -20.19 16.85
C CYS A 80 3.56 -19.40 17.90
N ASN A 81 2.32 -19.02 17.59
CA ASN A 81 1.49 -18.11 18.41
C ASN A 81 2.21 -16.82 18.85
N VAL A 82 2.92 -16.18 17.92
CA VAL A 82 3.61 -14.89 18.11
C VAL A 82 3.29 -13.91 16.99
N CYS A 83 3.45 -12.61 17.26
CA CYS A 83 3.28 -11.61 16.21
C CYS A 83 4.42 -11.71 15.17
N ASN A 84 4.11 -11.34 13.92
CA ASN A 84 5.07 -11.37 12.81
C ASN A 84 6.32 -10.51 13.06
N ARG A 85 6.22 -9.45 13.88
CA ARG A 85 7.34 -8.61 14.28
C ARG A 85 8.43 -9.39 15.03
N ILE A 86 8.04 -10.37 15.85
CA ILE A 86 8.99 -11.24 16.55
C ILE A 86 9.77 -12.08 15.54
N ILE A 87 9.08 -12.67 14.56
CA ILE A 87 9.74 -13.44 13.50
C ILE A 87 10.71 -12.57 12.69
N HIS A 88 10.33 -11.34 12.34
CA HIS A 88 11.23 -10.41 11.65
C HIS A 88 12.49 -10.08 12.46
N ASN A 89 12.36 -9.93 13.78
CA ASN A 89 13.51 -9.70 14.66
C ASN A 89 14.47 -10.89 14.65
N TRP A 90 13.95 -12.12 14.66
CA TRP A 90 14.77 -13.34 14.61
C TRP A 90 15.41 -13.57 13.24
N LEU A 91 14.70 -13.31 12.14
CA LEU A 91 15.29 -13.33 10.79
C LEU A 91 16.50 -12.39 10.71
N ARG A 92 16.34 -11.16 11.23
CA ARG A 92 17.43 -10.18 11.32
C ARG A 92 18.57 -10.67 12.22
N LYS A 93 18.25 -11.18 13.41
CA LYS A 93 19.26 -11.68 14.38
C LYS A 93 20.10 -12.83 13.81
N PHE A 94 19.52 -13.65 12.94
CA PHE A 94 20.23 -14.76 12.28
C PHE A 94 20.82 -14.41 10.92
N ASN A 95 20.78 -13.14 10.51
CA ASN A 95 21.23 -12.65 9.20
C ASN A 95 20.58 -13.42 8.03
N ILE A 96 19.30 -13.77 8.17
CA ILE A 96 18.51 -14.39 7.09
C ILE A 96 17.97 -13.25 6.21
N PRO A 97 18.31 -13.22 4.91
CA PRO A 97 17.93 -12.11 4.04
C PRO A 97 16.41 -12.02 3.92
N LYS A 98 15.90 -10.79 3.96
CA LYS A 98 14.48 -10.53 3.74
C LYS A 98 14.19 -10.61 2.25
N ARG A 99 13.07 -11.24 1.91
CA ARG A 99 12.54 -11.18 0.55
C ARG A 99 12.26 -9.75 0.11
N SER A 100 12.52 -9.48 -1.16
CA SER A 100 12.06 -8.24 -1.77
C SER A 100 10.53 -8.19 -1.85
N ARG A 101 9.96 -6.99 -2.02
CA ARG A 101 8.50 -6.85 -2.21
C ARG A 101 8.02 -7.61 -3.46
N SER A 102 8.82 -7.63 -4.52
CA SER A 102 8.50 -8.35 -5.76
C SER A 102 8.47 -9.87 -5.53
N GLU A 103 9.50 -10.41 -4.90
CA GLU A 103 9.62 -11.84 -4.58
C GLU A 103 8.48 -12.30 -3.67
N ALA A 104 8.21 -11.56 -2.59
CA ALA A 104 7.10 -11.87 -1.68
C ALA A 104 5.75 -11.86 -2.41
N SER A 105 5.56 -10.93 -3.37
CA SER A 105 4.35 -10.88 -4.19
C SER A 105 4.21 -12.08 -5.12
N LYS A 106 5.30 -12.53 -5.76
CA LYS A 106 5.30 -13.70 -6.65
C LYS A 106 4.92 -14.98 -5.88
N ILE A 107 5.57 -15.22 -4.74
CA ILE A 107 5.26 -16.36 -3.86
C ILE A 107 3.78 -16.32 -3.47
N ALA A 108 3.28 -15.16 -3.03
CA ALA A 108 1.89 -15.02 -2.61
C ALA A 108 0.90 -15.33 -3.75
N GLN A 109 1.20 -14.94 -4.99
CA GLN A 109 0.36 -15.21 -6.17
C GLN A 109 0.34 -16.70 -6.55
N ASN A 110 1.46 -17.40 -6.35
CA ASN A 110 1.60 -18.81 -6.66
C ASN A 110 1.00 -19.75 -5.60
N ARG A 111 0.50 -19.21 -4.48
CA ARG A 111 -0.09 -20.02 -3.42
C ARG A 111 -1.38 -20.71 -3.89
N PRO A 112 -1.58 -21.98 -3.47
CA PRO A 112 -2.81 -22.70 -3.76
C PRO A 112 -4.02 -21.93 -3.20
N GLY A 113 -5.09 -21.85 -4.00
CA GLY A 113 -6.34 -21.17 -3.63
C GLY A 113 -6.41 -19.65 -3.89
N VAL A 114 -5.31 -18.98 -4.19
CA VAL A 114 -5.34 -17.54 -4.55
C VAL A 114 -6.02 -17.32 -5.91
N ASN A 115 -5.67 -18.13 -6.91
CA ASN A 115 -6.33 -18.10 -8.22
C ASN A 115 -7.82 -18.45 -8.12
N VAL A 116 -8.20 -19.38 -7.24
CA VAL A 116 -9.62 -19.73 -7.00
C VAL A 116 -10.41 -18.53 -6.45
N LYS A 117 -9.85 -17.80 -5.46
CA LYS A 117 -10.48 -16.57 -4.96
C LYS A 117 -10.61 -15.51 -6.04
N LYS A 118 -9.57 -15.32 -6.85
CA LYS A 118 -9.57 -14.34 -7.95
C LYS A 118 -10.62 -14.68 -9.02
N ILE A 119 -10.70 -15.95 -9.43
CA ILE A 119 -11.71 -16.47 -10.35
C ILE A 119 -13.11 -16.29 -9.76
N LYS A 120 -13.32 -16.60 -8.48
CA LYS A 120 -14.62 -16.42 -7.81
C LYS A 120 -15.06 -14.96 -7.79
N ILE A 121 -14.15 -14.03 -7.52
CA ILE A 121 -14.42 -12.59 -7.60
C ILE A 121 -14.77 -12.19 -9.03
N MET A 122 -13.97 -12.58 -10.02
CA MET A 122 -14.24 -12.28 -11.43
C MET A 122 -15.59 -12.85 -11.90
N LYS A 123 -15.90 -14.11 -11.56
CA LYS A 123 -17.20 -14.72 -11.87
C LYS A 123 -18.35 -13.94 -11.25
N ARG A 124 -18.21 -13.46 -10.00
CA ARG A 124 -19.21 -12.59 -9.36
C ARG A 124 -19.38 -11.28 -10.12
N VAL A 125 -18.29 -10.63 -10.53
CA VAL A 125 -18.33 -9.38 -11.32
C VAL A 125 -19.05 -9.58 -12.66
N TRP A 126 -18.90 -10.74 -13.30
CA TRP A 126 -19.53 -11.04 -14.59
C TRP A 126 -20.96 -11.57 -14.47
N ASN A 127 -21.31 -12.29 -13.40
CA ASN A 127 -22.62 -12.96 -13.34
C ASN A 127 -23.65 -12.23 -12.46
N ASP A 128 -23.22 -11.27 -11.64
CA ASP A 128 -24.10 -10.51 -10.75
C ASP A 128 -24.49 -9.17 -11.40
N LEU A 129 -25.70 -9.11 -11.95
CA LEU A 129 -26.27 -7.91 -12.56
C LEU A 129 -26.36 -6.74 -11.58
N ASN A 130 -26.64 -6.99 -10.30
CA ASN A 130 -26.69 -5.95 -9.27
C ASN A 130 -25.28 -5.42 -8.95
N TYR A 131 -24.27 -6.30 -8.93
CA TYR A 131 -22.88 -5.89 -8.78
C TYR A 131 -22.41 -5.06 -9.98
N ARG A 132 -22.76 -5.47 -11.21
CA ARG A 132 -22.48 -4.68 -12.43
C ARG A 132 -23.18 -3.32 -12.39
N ALA A 133 -24.45 -3.28 -12.00
CA ALA A 133 -25.22 -2.05 -11.86
C ALA A 133 -24.67 -1.11 -10.78
N LYS A 134 -24.02 -1.62 -9.73
CA LYS A 134 -23.26 -0.78 -8.77
C LYS A 134 -21.94 -0.25 -9.34
N MET A 135 -21.42 -0.88 -10.39
CA MET A 135 -20.20 -0.50 -11.09
C MET A 135 -20.49 0.30 -12.39
N SER A 136 -21.76 0.61 -12.69
CA SER A 136 -22.20 1.43 -13.82
C SER A 136 -23.30 2.43 -13.41
N GLY A 137 -23.50 3.50 -14.16
CA GLY A 137 -24.61 4.46 -13.91
C GLY A 137 -24.51 5.19 -12.57
N LYS A 138 -25.65 5.74 -12.09
CA LYS A 138 -25.73 6.65 -10.92
C LYS A 138 -25.21 6.07 -9.59
N ASN A 139 -25.15 4.74 -9.46
CA ASN A 139 -24.68 4.06 -8.25
C ASN A 139 -23.16 3.84 -8.21
N ASN A 140 -22.46 4.05 -9.33
CA ASN A 140 -21.01 3.94 -9.35
C ASN A 140 -20.40 5.24 -8.77
N PRO A 141 -19.48 5.17 -7.80
CA PRO A 141 -18.83 6.35 -7.22
C PRO A 141 -18.13 7.30 -8.21
N CYS A 142 -17.84 6.85 -9.44
CA CYS A 142 -17.34 7.66 -10.56
C CYS A 142 -18.43 8.50 -11.25
N TRP A 143 -19.69 8.36 -10.84
CA TRP A 143 -20.89 8.97 -11.42
C TRP A 143 -21.71 9.81 -10.43
N LYS A 144 -21.06 10.26 -9.35
CA LYS A 144 -21.58 11.33 -8.48
C LYS A 144 -21.70 12.65 -9.24
N GLU A 145 -22.34 13.65 -8.63
CA GLU A 145 -22.26 15.04 -9.10
C GLU A 145 -20.79 15.47 -9.26
N TRP A 146 -20.53 16.35 -10.21
CA TRP A 146 -19.16 16.67 -10.65
C TRP A 146 -18.30 17.20 -9.49
N GLU A 147 -18.86 18.05 -8.64
CA GLU A 147 -18.25 18.65 -7.47
C GLU A 147 -17.77 17.59 -6.46
N ASP A 148 -18.51 16.49 -6.34
CA ASP A 148 -18.22 15.40 -5.41
C ASP A 148 -17.22 14.37 -5.95
N LEU A 149 -16.83 14.48 -7.22
CA LEU A 149 -15.87 13.57 -7.83
C LEU A 149 -14.44 13.89 -7.39
N LYS A 150 -13.70 12.82 -7.05
CA LYS A 150 -12.24 12.89 -6.96
C LYS A 150 -11.65 13.21 -8.34
N CYS A 151 -10.52 13.94 -8.36
CA CYS A 151 -9.76 14.29 -9.56
C CYS A 151 -9.60 13.13 -10.56
N ILE A 152 -9.23 11.92 -10.09
CA ILE A 152 -9.07 10.77 -10.98
C ILE A 152 -10.38 10.34 -11.65
N SER A 153 -11.52 10.44 -10.95
CA SER A 153 -12.84 10.13 -11.49
C SER A 153 -13.28 11.20 -12.50
N LYS A 154 -12.98 12.49 -12.24
CA LYS A 154 -13.19 13.58 -13.20
C LYS A 154 -12.44 13.33 -14.50
N HIS A 155 -11.18 12.89 -14.42
CA HIS A 155 -10.41 12.48 -15.60
C HIS A 155 -11.04 11.31 -16.37
N TYR A 156 -11.55 10.28 -15.68
CA TYR A 156 -12.20 9.17 -16.36
C TYR A 156 -13.47 9.62 -17.10
N ARG A 157 -14.30 10.45 -16.45
CA ARG A 157 -15.52 10.99 -17.06
C ARG A 157 -15.18 11.85 -18.29
N MET A 158 -14.25 12.79 -18.12
CA MET A 158 -13.84 13.71 -19.16
C MET A 158 -13.22 12.99 -20.38
N ARG A 159 -12.47 11.89 -20.18
CA ARG A 159 -11.98 11.06 -21.30
C ARG A 159 -13.11 10.45 -22.12
N ARG A 160 -14.22 10.09 -21.47
CA ARG A 160 -15.39 9.53 -22.15
C ARG A 160 -16.11 10.61 -22.96
N GLU A 161 -16.40 11.76 -22.35
CA GLU A 161 -17.02 12.91 -23.03
C GLU A 161 -16.18 13.37 -24.22
N LEU A 162 -14.87 13.53 -24.05
CA LEU A 162 -13.96 13.84 -25.16
C LEU A 162 -14.02 12.76 -26.24
N GLY A 163 -14.12 11.48 -25.88
CA GLY A 163 -14.27 10.38 -26.84
C GLY A 163 -15.60 10.42 -27.61
N GLU A 164 -16.70 10.78 -26.96
CA GLU A 164 -18.01 11.02 -27.59
C GLU A 164 -17.94 12.19 -28.60
N MET A 165 -17.08 13.18 -28.34
CA MET A 165 -16.74 14.26 -29.28
C MET A 165 -15.69 13.87 -30.35
N GLY A 166 -15.22 12.62 -30.39
CA GLY A 166 -14.18 12.17 -31.33
C GLY A 166 -12.75 12.58 -30.96
N ILE A 167 -12.52 13.07 -29.73
CA ILE A 167 -11.22 13.51 -29.22
C ILE A 167 -10.57 12.38 -28.41
N PHE A 168 -9.72 11.60 -29.06
CA PHE A 168 -8.99 10.49 -28.44
C PHE A 168 -7.57 10.85 -28.04
N ALA A 169 -6.96 10.01 -27.20
CA ALA A 169 -5.54 10.13 -26.87
C ALA A 169 -4.70 9.91 -28.15
N PRO A 170 -3.88 10.88 -28.57
CA PRO A 170 -3.14 10.78 -29.83
C PRO A 170 -1.98 9.79 -29.73
N GLU A 171 -1.52 9.30 -30.88
CA GLU A 171 -0.32 8.45 -30.99
C GLU A 171 0.98 9.23 -30.69
N TYR A 172 0.98 10.52 -31.04
CA TYR A 172 2.09 11.45 -30.86
C TYR A 172 1.71 12.61 -29.94
N CYS A 173 2.66 13.09 -29.15
CA CYS A 173 2.42 14.23 -28.28
C CYS A 173 2.23 15.48 -29.13
N SER A 174 1.08 16.15 -29.03
CA SER A 174 0.80 17.38 -29.80
C SER A 174 1.81 18.51 -29.55
N TYR A 175 2.56 18.44 -28.45
CA TYR A 175 3.52 19.47 -28.06
C TYR A 175 4.95 19.14 -28.49
N CYS A 176 5.47 17.95 -28.18
CA CYS A 176 6.85 17.57 -28.51
C CYS A 176 7.00 16.58 -29.68
N ASN A 177 5.89 16.22 -30.34
CA ASN A 177 5.82 15.26 -31.46
C ASN A 177 6.39 13.85 -31.19
N LYS A 178 6.65 13.50 -29.93
CA LYS A 178 7.22 12.18 -29.62
C LYS A 178 6.13 11.11 -29.50
N LEU A 179 6.42 9.93 -30.03
CA LEU A 179 5.52 8.76 -30.02
C LEU A 179 5.25 8.23 -28.59
N LYS A 180 4.04 7.72 -28.40
CA LYS A 180 3.62 6.93 -27.23
C LYS A 180 4.44 5.65 -27.13
N SER A 181 4.88 5.32 -25.92
CA SER A 181 5.64 4.09 -25.67
C SER A 181 5.37 3.56 -24.26
N LYS A 182 5.84 2.35 -23.94
CA LYS A 182 5.74 1.78 -22.58
C LYS A 182 6.30 2.73 -21.50
N LYS A 183 7.33 3.53 -21.84
CA LYS A 183 7.96 4.52 -20.96
C LYS A 183 7.31 5.92 -21.03
N ARG A 184 6.52 6.22 -22.07
CA ARG A 184 5.90 7.54 -22.28
C ARG A 184 4.38 7.42 -22.32
N LYS A 185 3.77 7.64 -21.17
CA LYS A 185 2.32 7.70 -21.01
C LYS A 185 1.78 9.08 -21.36
N PHE A 186 0.54 9.10 -21.81
CA PHE A 186 -0.21 10.30 -22.14
C PHE A 186 -1.22 10.52 -21.04
N ASP A 187 -1.15 11.69 -20.44
CA ASP A 187 -2.03 12.11 -19.38
C ASP A 187 -3.06 13.07 -19.97
N LEU A 188 -4.25 13.10 -19.35
CA LEU A 188 -5.21 14.15 -19.61
C LEU A 188 -4.89 15.27 -18.62
N MET A 189 -4.52 16.42 -19.16
CA MET A 189 -4.12 17.61 -18.42
C MET A 189 -5.29 18.59 -18.39
N ASN A 190 -5.68 19.05 -17.20
CA ASN A 190 -6.60 20.15 -17.03
C ASN A 190 -5.81 21.46 -16.91
N LEU A 191 -6.29 22.55 -17.54
CA LEU A 191 -5.54 23.80 -17.61
C LEU A 191 -5.17 24.40 -16.25
N ASP A 192 -6.08 24.41 -15.27
CA ASP A 192 -5.90 25.15 -14.02
C ASP A 192 -5.92 24.27 -12.76
N HIS A 193 -6.14 22.96 -12.93
CA HIS A 193 -6.32 21.99 -11.83
C HIS A 193 -7.54 22.27 -10.95
N ASN A 194 -8.47 23.11 -11.39
CA ASN A 194 -9.78 23.22 -10.77
C ASN A 194 -10.67 22.04 -11.18
N TYR A 195 -10.31 21.37 -12.29
CA TYR A 195 -11.05 20.23 -12.83
C TYR A 195 -12.55 20.56 -12.91
N LEU A 196 -12.89 21.66 -13.58
CA LEU A 196 -14.27 22.02 -13.91
C LEU A 196 -14.81 21.09 -15.01
N GLU A 197 -16.14 20.95 -15.11
CA GLU A 197 -16.82 20.13 -16.13
C GLU A 197 -16.85 20.87 -17.47
N ASN A 198 -15.66 21.25 -17.96
CA ASN A 198 -15.49 21.99 -19.20
C ASN A 198 -14.49 21.29 -20.10
N THR A 199 -14.97 20.67 -21.18
CA THR A 199 -14.15 19.90 -22.14
C THR A 199 -13.06 20.76 -22.79
N LEU A 200 -13.23 22.08 -22.89
CA LEU A 200 -12.26 23.02 -23.44
C LEU A 200 -10.99 23.19 -22.60
N ASP A 201 -11.02 22.76 -21.33
CA ASP A 201 -9.89 22.90 -20.41
C ASP A 201 -9.03 21.64 -20.34
N TYR A 202 -9.38 20.57 -21.05
CA TYR A 202 -8.66 19.29 -20.99
C TYR A 202 -7.91 18.97 -22.27
N TYR A 203 -6.62 18.66 -22.16
CA TYR A 203 -5.73 18.39 -23.29
C TYR A 203 -4.90 17.13 -23.04
N TYR A 204 -4.63 16.35 -24.08
CA TYR A 204 -3.70 15.23 -23.99
C TYR A 204 -2.26 15.73 -24.12
N ALA A 205 -1.44 15.42 -23.12
CA ALA A 205 -0.01 15.71 -23.11
C ALA A 205 0.77 14.45 -22.72
N CYS A 206 1.98 14.26 -23.25
CA CYS A 206 2.88 13.29 -22.65
C CYS A 206 3.30 13.77 -21.25
N HIS A 207 3.60 12.83 -20.36
CA HIS A 207 3.94 13.13 -18.96
C HIS A 207 5.00 14.25 -18.80
N ASN A 208 6.00 14.31 -19.68
CA ASN A 208 7.03 15.34 -19.63
C ASN A 208 6.48 16.74 -19.98
N CYS A 209 5.71 16.86 -21.07
CA CYS A 209 5.10 18.14 -21.47
C CYS A 209 4.07 18.60 -20.43
N HIS A 210 3.35 17.67 -19.81
CA HIS A 210 2.43 17.93 -18.72
C HIS A 210 3.14 18.56 -17.51
N ASN A 211 4.28 18.00 -17.08
CA ASN A 211 5.07 18.55 -15.97
C ASN A 211 5.72 19.90 -16.30
N ILE A 212 6.19 20.07 -17.55
CA ILE A 212 6.70 21.36 -18.04
C ILE A 212 5.59 22.42 -17.93
N TYR A 213 4.38 22.09 -18.40
CA TYR A 213 3.21 22.97 -18.28
C TYR A 213 2.89 23.30 -16.81
N HIS A 214 2.85 22.32 -15.90
CA HIS A 214 2.60 22.61 -14.47
C HIS A 214 3.60 23.59 -13.88
N THR A 215 4.88 23.41 -14.19
CA THR A 215 5.94 24.30 -13.72
C THR A 215 5.74 25.70 -14.28
N LEU A 216 5.38 25.78 -15.56
CA LEU A 216 5.10 27.00 -16.29
C LEU A 216 3.89 27.77 -15.78
N ALA A 217 2.81 27.05 -15.47
CA ALA A 217 1.55 27.59 -15.01
C ALA A 217 1.55 27.87 -13.50
N GLY A 218 2.61 27.50 -12.78
CA GLY A 218 2.69 27.63 -11.32
C GLY A 218 1.81 26.64 -10.56
N LEU A 219 1.43 25.52 -11.17
CA LEU A 219 0.55 24.50 -10.59
C LEU A 219 1.30 23.36 -9.89
N GLY A 220 2.60 23.21 -10.16
CA GLY A 220 3.41 22.10 -9.64
C GLY A 220 4.45 22.53 -8.60
N GLY A 221 4.81 21.60 -7.70
CA GLY A 221 6.07 21.67 -6.95
C GLY A 221 7.28 21.48 -7.89
N LYS A 222 8.47 21.93 -7.47
CA LYS A 222 9.71 21.89 -8.28
C LYS A 222 9.88 20.52 -8.98
N THR A 223 9.76 20.48 -10.31
CA THR A 223 10.13 19.30 -11.08
C THR A 223 11.62 19.06 -10.88
N SER A 224 11.99 17.89 -10.34
CA SER A 224 13.36 17.57 -9.94
C SER A 224 14.34 17.80 -11.10
N GLY A 225 15.22 18.79 -10.95
CA GLY A 225 16.32 19.07 -11.89
C GLY A 225 16.02 20.07 -13.01
N ILE A 226 14.83 20.70 -13.05
CA ILE A 226 14.48 21.66 -14.10
C ILE A 226 14.22 23.06 -13.51
N THR A 227 15.10 24.01 -13.84
CA THR A 227 15.03 25.41 -13.38
C THR A 227 14.15 26.26 -14.32
N ILE A 228 12.88 25.90 -14.48
CA ILE A 228 11.94 26.69 -15.30
C ILE A 228 11.24 27.72 -14.42
N LYS A 229 11.32 29.01 -14.81
CA LYS A 229 10.50 30.07 -14.20
C LYS A 229 9.04 29.99 -14.70
N PRO A 230 8.04 30.11 -13.81
CA PRO A 230 6.64 30.24 -14.20
C PRO A 230 6.42 31.44 -15.12
N ILE A 231 5.45 31.35 -16.03
CA ILE A 231 4.99 32.48 -16.85
C ILE A 231 3.82 33.14 -16.12
N PRO A 232 3.94 34.42 -15.72
CA PRO A 232 2.85 35.14 -15.07
C PRO A 232 1.58 35.12 -15.93
N ASN A 233 0.44 34.89 -15.28
CA ASN A 233 -0.90 34.93 -15.90
C ASN A 233 -1.11 33.93 -17.06
N LEU A 234 -0.29 32.88 -17.20
CA LEU A 234 -0.42 31.92 -18.30
C LEU A 234 -1.83 31.29 -18.37
N ILE A 235 -2.37 30.84 -17.25
CA ILE A 235 -3.72 30.26 -17.16
C ILE A 235 -4.79 31.28 -17.59
N LYS A 236 -4.73 32.51 -17.07
CA LYS A 236 -5.67 33.58 -17.43
C LYS A 236 -5.61 33.91 -18.93
N ASN A 237 -4.41 33.93 -19.51
CA ASN A 237 -4.22 34.16 -20.94
C ASN A 237 -4.82 33.02 -21.78
N LEU A 238 -4.65 31.77 -21.35
CA LEU A 238 -5.27 30.61 -22.00
C LEU A 238 -6.80 30.64 -21.91
N GLN A 239 -7.36 31.06 -20.76
CA GLN A 239 -8.80 31.16 -20.56
C GLN A 239 -9.46 32.27 -21.41
N LYS A 240 -8.72 33.34 -21.76
CA LYS A 240 -9.20 34.40 -22.68
C LYS A 240 -9.40 33.92 -24.12
N LEU A 241 -8.72 32.85 -24.53
CA LEU A 241 -8.84 32.27 -25.87
C LEU A 241 -10.17 31.51 -25.98
N LYS A 242 -10.91 31.79 -27.06
CA LYS A 242 -12.27 31.28 -27.25
C LYS A 242 -12.27 29.86 -27.78
N THR A 243 -11.28 29.51 -28.62
CA THR A 243 -11.24 28.21 -29.28
C THR A 243 -10.18 27.29 -28.67
N ARG A 244 -10.45 25.99 -28.74
CA ARG A 244 -9.50 24.93 -28.35
C ARG A 244 -8.19 25.00 -29.15
N GLU A 245 -8.28 25.42 -30.41
CA GLU A 245 -7.17 25.41 -31.35
C GLU A 245 -6.21 26.57 -31.09
N GLU A 246 -6.74 27.75 -30.75
CA GLU A 246 -5.96 28.87 -30.23
C GLU A 246 -5.20 28.46 -28.96
N ARG A 247 -5.89 27.84 -27.99
CA ARG A 247 -5.29 27.37 -26.74
C ARG A 247 -4.19 26.35 -26.99
N LYS A 248 -4.45 25.38 -27.88
CA LYS A 248 -3.48 24.34 -28.25
C LYS A 248 -2.24 24.93 -28.91
N LYS A 249 -2.41 25.93 -29.78
CA LYS A 249 -1.31 26.66 -30.43
C LYS A 249 -0.45 27.38 -29.39
N LEU A 250 -1.04 28.17 -28.51
CA LEU A 250 -0.32 28.87 -27.44
C LEU A 250 0.40 27.90 -26.49
N LEU A 251 -0.27 26.82 -26.07
CA LEU A 251 0.34 25.77 -25.24
C LEU A 251 1.57 25.15 -25.92
N LYS A 252 1.48 24.87 -27.22
CA LYS A 252 2.61 24.32 -28.00
C LYS A 252 3.79 25.29 -28.05
N GLU A 253 3.52 26.57 -28.32
CA GLU A 253 4.55 27.61 -28.34
C GLU A 253 5.23 27.76 -26.97
N VAL A 254 4.45 27.76 -25.89
CA VAL A 254 4.94 27.95 -24.52
C VAL A 254 5.74 26.73 -24.03
N ILE A 255 5.29 25.51 -24.34
CA ILE A 255 5.96 24.27 -23.92
C ILE A 255 7.26 24.02 -24.70
N LEU A 256 7.32 24.40 -25.99
CA LEU A 256 8.50 24.20 -26.83
C LEU A 256 9.62 25.25 -26.59
N LYS A 257 9.29 26.43 -26.06
CA LYS A 257 10.26 27.49 -25.72
C LYS A 257 11.00 27.25 -24.39
N LYS A 258 11.00 26.03 -23.87
CA LYS A 258 11.60 25.64 -22.58
C LYS A 258 12.75 24.69 -22.77
#